data_AF-A0A9W9WGQ1-F1
#
_entry.id   AF-A0A9W9WGQ1-F1
#
_cell.length_a   1.000
_cell.length_b   1.000
_cell.length_c   1.000
_cell.angle_alpha   90.00
_cell.angle_beta   90.00
_cell.angle_gamma   90.00
#
_symmetry.space_group_name_H-M   'P 1'
#
loop_
_entity.id
_entity.type
_entity.pdbx_description
1 polymer ?
#
loop_
_entity_poly.entity_id
_entity_poly.type
_entity_poly.pdbx_seq_one_letter_code
_entity_poly.pdbx_strand_id
1 'polypeptide(L)'
;MTIPARDSVYVTDRTHFLRVLETQIAKLRANPGNRLFVVQGLRELARLTPGCLEASRVVGDLVFHQMCCILQHLWQPAIATLLADADEFDVYRVADGLEGALPLEVRDPFSCPATW
;
A
#
# COMPACT_ATOMS: atom_id res chain seq x y z
N MET A 1 15.90 -18.73 4.12
CA MET A 1 14.84 -17.72 4.18
C MET A 1 13.82 -18.21 5.20
N THR A 2 13.53 -17.45 6.24
CA THR A 2 12.68 -17.90 7.36
C THR A 2 11.26 -17.42 7.10
N ILE A 3 10.33 -18.33 6.85
CA ILE A 3 8.92 -17.97 6.67
C ILE A 3 8.40 -17.49 8.04
N PRO A 4 7.91 -16.24 8.17
CA PRO A 4 7.39 -15.75 9.45
C PRO A 4 6.18 -16.57 9.88
N ALA A 5 6.07 -16.80 11.20
CA ALA A 5 4.92 -17.51 11.76
C ALA A 5 3.63 -16.74 11.44
N ARG A 6 2.56 -17.48 11.12
CA ARG A 6 1.28 -16.94 10.65
C ARG A 6 0.64 -15.94 11.62
N ASP A 7 0.87 -16.13 12.92
CA ASP A 7 0.33 -15.27 13.99
C ASP A 7 1.35 -14.26 14.51
N SER A 8 2.45 -14.04 13.78
CA SER A 8 3.43 -13.02 14.15
C SER A 8 2.85 -11.62 14.02
N VAL A 9 3.35 -10.71 14.86
CA VAL A 9 3.03 -9.27 14.79
C VAL A 9 3.31 -8.74 13.38
N TYR A 10 4.42 -9.16 12.76
CA TYR A 10 4.77 -8.78 11.39
C TYR A 10 3.67 -9.13 10.36
N VAL A 11 3.18 -10.37 10.38
CA VAL A 11 2.13 -10.80 9.44
C VAL A 11 0.85 -10.00 9.68
N THR A 12 0.50 -9.74 10.93
CA THR A 12 -0.67 -8.93 11.30
C THR A 12 -0.55 -7.51 10.76
N ASP A 13 0.58 -6.85 10.99
CA ASP A 13 0.84 -5.48 10.54
C ASP A 13 0.88 -5.38 9.01
N ARG A 14 1.54 -6.34 8.34
CA ARG A 14 1.57 -6.46 6.87
C ARG A 14 0.15 -6.61 6.31
N THR A 15 -0.66 -7.52 6.85
CA THR A 15 -2.04 -7.73 6.41
C THR A 15 -2.91 -6.50 6.66
N HIS A 16 -2.74 -5.84 7.80
CA HIS A 16 -3.45 -4.60 8.10
C HIS A 16 -3.11 -3.50 7.09
N PHE A 17 -1.82 -3.26 6.84
CA PHE A 17 -1.34 -2.28 5.87
C PHE A 17 -1.96 -2.51 4.47
N LEU A 18 -1.90 -3.75 3.98
CA LEU A 18 -2.44 -4.12 2.67
C LEU A 18 -3.94 -3.90 2.60
N ARG A 19 -4.68 -4.32 3.63
CA ARG A 19 -6.14 -4.12 3.69
C ARG A 19 -6.51 -2.64 3.64
N VAL A 20 -5.79 -1.78 4.36
CA VAL A 20 -6.04 -0.33 4.36
C VAL A 20 -5.77 0.26 2.97
N LEU A 21 -4.67 -0.14 2.32
CA LEU A 21 -4.32 0.29 0.96
C LEU A 21 -5.36 -0.13 -0.08
N GLU A 22 -5.71 -1.42 -0.13
CA GLU A 22 -6.74 -1.95 -1.05
C GLU A 22 -8.09 -1.28 -0.84
N THR A 23 -8.46 -1.02 0.43
CA THR A 23 -9.69 -0.29 0.76
C THR A 23 -9.68 1.13 0.19
N GLN A 24 -8.55 1.84 0.25
CA GLN A 24 -8.45 3.20 -0.29
C GLN A 24 -8.54 3.20 -1.82
N ILE A 25 -7.86 2.26 -2.47
CA ILE A 25 -7.92 2.10 -3.94
C ILE A 25 -9.36 1.81 -4.36
N ALA A 26 -10.03 0.85 -3.71
CA ALA A 26 -11.41 0.50 -4.02
C ALA A 26 -12.36 1.71 -3.84
N LYS A 27 -12.17 2.53 -2.80
CA LYS A 27 -12.96 3.76 -2.60
C LYS A 27 -12.75 4.79 -3.70
N LEU A 28 -11.51 5.01 -4.16
CA LEU A 28 -11.23 5.92 -5.29
C LEU A 28 -11.88 5.40 -6.58
N ARG A 29 -11.74 4.09 -6.85
CA ARG A 29 -12.30 3.45 -8.06
C ARG A 29 -13.83 3.46 -8.09
N ALA A 30 -14.47 3.29 -6.94
CA ALA A 30 -15.92 3.25 -6.84
C ALA A 30 -16.55 4.64 -7.04
N ASN A 31 -15.93 5.69 -6.50
CA ASN A 31 -16.43 7.05 -6.62
C ASN A 31 -15.31 8.08 -6.36
N PRO A 32 -14.92 8.90 -7.36
CA PRO A 32 -13.93 9.97 -7.18
C PRO A 32 -14.27 10.97 -6.06
N GLY A 33 -15.55 11.17 -5.76
CA GLY A 33 -16.02 12.01 -4.65
C GLY A 33 -15.54 11.55 -3.26
N ASN A 34 -15.04 10.32 -3.13
CA ASN A 34 -14.44 9.81 -1.89
C ASN A 34 -13.04 10.37 -1.59
N ARG A 35 -12.48 11.25 -2.44
CA ARG A 35 -11.10 11.75 -2.35
C ARG A 35 -10.69 12.18 -0.92
N LEU A 36 -11.54 12.89 -0.20
CA LEU A 36 -11.24 13.37 1.16
C LEU A 36 -11.18 12.24 2.21
N PHE A 37 -12.04 11.23 2.09
CA PHE A 37 -11.98 10.05 2.95
C PHE A 37 -10.72 9.23 2.68
N VAL A 38 -10.33 9.13 1.40
CA VAL A 38 -9.13 8.40 1.00
C VAL A 38 -7.86 9.10 1.49
N VAL A 39 -7.81 10.44 1.47
CA VAL A 39 -6.68 11.21 2.02
C VAL A 39 -6.38 10.84 3.47
N GLN A 40 -7.41 10.60 4.30
CA GLN A 40 -7.20 10.17 5.68
C GLN A 40 -6.53 8.80 5.74
N GLY A 41 -6.98 7.84 4.94
CA GLY A 41 -6.35 6.51 4.83
C GLY A 41 -4.93 6.56 4.27
N LEU A 42 -4.65 7.43 3.29
CA LEU A 42 -3.29 7.62 2.77
C LEU A 42 -2.34 8.21 3.82
N ARG A 43 -2.82 9.12 4.67
CA ARG A 43 -2.03 9.65 5.79
C ARG A 43 -1.71 8.59 6.84
N GLU A 44 -2.64 7.68 7.12
CA GLU A 44 -2.41 6.53 7.98
C GLU A 44 -1.33 5.62 7.39
N LEU A 45 -1.46 5.22 6.12
CA LEU A 45 -0.47 4.40 5.42
C LEU A 45 0.91 5.06 5.39
N ALA A 46 0.97 6.38 5.16
CA ALA A 46 2.22 7.13 5.18
C ALA A 46 2.91 7.08 6.56
N ARG A 47 2.13 7.08 7.66
CA ARG A 47 2.68 6.94 9.03
C ARG A 47 3.14 5.52 9.32
N LEU A 48 2.46 4.50 8.79
CA LEU A 48 2.83 3.09 8.99
C LEU A 48 4.04 2.66 8.16
N THR A 49 4.25 3.28 6.99
CA THR A 49 5.26 2.88 6.00
C THR A 49 6.68 2.73 6.55
N PRO A 50 7.24 3.66 7.37
CA PRO A 50 8.58 3.49 7.93
C PRO A 50 8.73 2.21 8.77
N GLY A 51 7.74 1.90 9.61
CA GLY A 51 7.76 0.68 10.42
C GLY A 51 7.66 -0.58 9.56
N CYS A 52 6.83 -0.55 8.51
CA CYS A 52 6.73 -1.63 7.54
C CYS A 52 8.06 -1.85 6.77
N LEU A 53 8.76 -0.79 6.40
CA LEU A 53 10.07 -0.86 5.74
C LEU A 53 11.13 -1.53 6.63
N GLU A 54 11.20 -1.12 7.89
CA GLU A 54 12.14 -1.71 8.85
C GLU A 54 11.83 -3.18 9.11
N ALA A 55 10.57 -3.49 9.41
CA ALA A 55 10.15 -4.85 9.76
C ALA A 55 10.32 -5.82 8.57
N SER A 56 9.93 -5.41 7.36
CA SER A 56 10.09 -6.23 6.15
C SER A 56 11.55 -6.52 5.82
N ARG A 57 12.45 -5.55 6.04
CA ARG A 57 13.89 -5.74 5.89
C ARG A 57 14.46 -6.74 6.89
N VAL A 58 14.02 -6.69 8.15
CA VAL A 58 14.46 -7.62 9.20
C VAL A 58 13.98 -9.04 8.92
N VAL A 59 12.73 -9.19 8.48
CA VAL A 59 12.13 -10.50 8.16
C VAL A 59 12.61 -11.06 6.81
N GLY A 60 13.11 -10.21 5.91
CA GLY A 60 13.57 -10.59 4.58
C GLY A 60 12.45 -10.69 3.54
N ASP A 61 11.31 -10.03 3.79
CA ASP A 61 10.20 -9.93 2.82
C ASP A 61 10.50 -8.83 1.80
N LEU A 62 11.35 -9.18 0.82
CA LEU A 62 11.86 -8.23 -0.18
C LEU A 62 10.76 -7.64 -1.06
N VAL A 63 9.71 -8.41 -1.35
CA VAL A 63 8.61 -7.97 -2.22
C VAL A 63 7.78 -6.89 -1.51
N PHE A 64 7.36 -7.14 -0.27
CA PHE A 64 6.63 -6.13 0.51
C PHE A 64 7.53 -4.93 0.82
N HIS A 65 8.82 -5.15 1.10
CA HIS A 65 9.79 -4.07 1.30
C HIS A 65 9.87 -3.14 0.07
N GLN A 66 10.03 -3.71 -1.13
CA GLN A 66 10.11 -2.92 -2.36
C GLN A 66 8.82 -2.17 -2.66
N MET A 67 7.66 -2.80 -2.42
CA MET A 67 6.37 -2.12 -2.50
C MET A 67 6.32 -0.91 -1.55
N CYS A 68 6.70 -1.08 -0.29
CA CYS A 68 6.74 0.03 0.68
C CYS A 68 7.70 1.14 0.25
N CYS A 69 8.84 0.83 -0.37
CA CYS A 69 9.77 1.83 -0.91
C CYS A 69 9.11 2.67 -2.02
N ILE A 70 8.43 2.02 -2.97
CA ILE A 70 7.70 2.72 -4.04
C ILE A 70 6.61 3.61 -3.45
N LEU A 71 5.79 3.04 -2.57
CA LEU A 71 4.69 3.73 -1.93
C LEU A 71 5.13 4.93 -1.09
N GLN A 72 6.28 4.84 -0.40
CA GLN A 72 6.85 5.96 0.36
C GLN A 72 7.01 7.22 -0.48
N HIS A 73 7.38 7.08 -1.76
CA HIS A 73 7.52 8.20 -2.69
C HIS A 73 6.18 8.68 -3.28
N LEU A 74 5.13 7.86 -3.23
CA LEU A 74 3.81 8.17 -3.78
C LEU A 74 2.89 8.90 -2.80
N TRP A 75 3.08 8.74 -1.48
CA TRP A 75 2.15 9.27 -0.48
C TRP A 75 1.95 10.78 -0.55
N GLN A 76 3.03 11.56 -0.52
CA GLN A 76 2.90 13.02 -0.52
C GLN A 76 2.30 13.57 -1.83
N PRO A 77 2.76 13.14 -3.03
CA PRO A 77 2.13 13.54 -4.28
C PRO A 77 0.65 13.13 -4.39
N ALA A 78 0.29 11.92 -3.97
CA ALA A 78 -1.08 11.44 -4.00
C ALA A 78 -1.99 12.25 -3.07
N ILE A 79 -1.55 12.49 -1.82
CA ILE A 79 -2.30 13.29 -0.85
C ILE A 79 -2.47 14.73 -1.35
N ALA A 80 -1.42 15.34 -1.88
CA ALA A 80 -1.47 16.70 -2.41
C ALA A 80 -2.45 16.82 -3.58
N THR A 81 -2.41 15.85 -4.51
CA THR A 81 -3.32 15.80 -5.65
C THR A 81 -4.77 15.67 -5.19
N LEU A 82 -5.08 14.73 -4.30
CA LEU A 82 -6.45 14.50 -3.83
C LEU A 82 -7.02 15.63 -2.94
N LEU A 83 -6.15 16.45 -2.34
CA LEU A 83 -6.55 17.64 -1.57
C LEU A 83 -6.70 18.89 -2.44
N ALA A 84 -5.99 18.97 -3.57
CA ALA A 84 -6.29 19.95 -4.57
C ALA A 84 -7.72 19.71 -5.10
N ASP A 85 -8.31 20.70 -5.76
CA ASP A 85 -9.59 20.51 -6.43
C ASP A 85 -9.41 19.64 -7.69
N ALA A 86 -8.94 18.41 -7.49
CA ALA A 86 -8.62 17.43 -8.51
C ALA A 86 -9.89 17.03 -9.25
N ASP A 87 -9.78 17.05 -10.58
CA ASP A 87 -10.80 16.45 -11.43
C ASP A 87 -10.80 14.92 -11.30
N GLU A 88 -11.80 14.27 -11.90
CA GLU A 88 -11.93 12.82 -11.83
C GLU A 88 -10.72 12.10 -12.45
N PHE A 89 -10.09 12.68 -13.47
CA PHE A 89 -8.95 12.09 -14.14
C PHE A 89 -7.74 12.03 -13.21
N ASP A 90 -7.44 13.10 -12.49
CA ASP A 90 -6.39 13.13 -11.48
C ASP A 90 -6.63 12.11 -10.37
N VAL A 91 -7.89 11.95 -9.95
CA VAL A 91 -8.28 10.95 -8.94
C VAL A 91 -8.02 9.53 -9.43
N TYR A 92 -8.40 9.19 -10.67
CA TYR A 92 -8.10 7.88 -11.24
C TYR A 92 -6.62 7.65 -11.45
N ARG A 93 -5.85 8.67 -11.85
CA ARG A 93 -4.39 8.57 -11.97
C ARG A 93 -3.73 8.26 -10.63
N VAL A 94 -4.22 8.83 -9.53
CA VAL A 94 -3.76 8.45 -8.18
C VAL A 94 -4.10 6.98 -7.91
N ALA A 95 -5.31 6.53 -8.21
CA ALA A 95 -5.68 5.12 -8.02
C ALA A 95 -4.81 4.17 -8.85
N ASP A 96 -4.52 4.51 -10.11
CA ASP A 96 -3.61 3.75 -10.99
C ASP A 96 -2.19 3.68 -10.41
N GLY A 97 -1.66 4.80 -9.91
CA GLY A 97 -0.33 4.84 -9.30
C GLY A 97 -0.23 3.98 -8.03
N LEU A 98 -1.28 3.98 -7.20
CA LEU A 98 -1.36 3.14 -6.00
C LEU A 98 -1.51 1.66 -6.34
N GLU A 99 -2.31 1.33 -7.35
CA GLU A 99 -2.51 -0.05 -7.80
C GLU A 99 -1.28 -0.60 -8.51
N GLY A 100 -0.60 0.19 -9.33
CA GLY A 100 0.64 -0.19 -10.00
C GLY A 100 1.80 -0.43 -9.02
N ALA A 101 1.70 0.09 -7.79
CA ALA A 101 2.66 -0.21 -6.74
C ALA A 101 2.44 -1.58 -6.09
N LEU A 102 1.26 -2.20 -6.21
CA LEU A 102 0.92 -3.51 -5.61
C LEU A 102 1.38 -4.66 -6.53
N PRO A 103 2.45 -5.39 -6.19
CA PRO A 103 2.82 -6.59 -6.91
C PRO A 103 1.75 -7.67 -6.69
N LEU A 104 1.50 -8.50 -7.70
CA LEU A 104 0.52 -9.60 -7.61
C LEU A 104 0.90 -10.58 -6.48
N GLU A 105 2.20 -10.73 -6.24
CA GLU A 105 2.81 -11.58 -5.22
C GLU A 105 2.56 -11.07 -3.79
N VAL A 106 2.22 -9.80 -3.62
CA VAL A 106 1.93 -9.24 -2.28
C VAL A 106 0.48 -9.50 -1.86
N ARG A 107 -0.42 -9.65 -2.84
CA ARG A 107 -1.83 -9.98 -2.62
C ARG A 107 -2.03 -11.39 -2.06
N ASP A 108 -1.12 -12.31 -2.34
CA ASP A 108 -1.08 -13.62 -1.67
C ASP A 108 0.17 -13.71 -0.76
N PRO A 109 -0.01 -13.57 0.58
CA PRO A 109 1.10 -13.69 1.53
C PRO A 109 1.80 -15.06 1.54
N PHE A 110 1.27 -16.06 0.82
CA PHE A 110 1.82 -17.42 0.72
C PHE A 110 2.29 -17.79 -0.69
N SER A 111 2.17 -16.88 -1.67
CA SER A 111 2.66 -17.13 -3.02
C SER A 111 4.18 -17.00 -3.05
N CYS A 112 4.90 -18.11 -2.85
CA CYS A 112 6.29 -18.20 -3.27
C CYS A 112 6.37 -17.99 -4.79
N PRO A 113 7.29 -17.16 -5.30
CA PRO A 113 7.58 -17.14 -6.74
C PRO A 113 7.98 -18.55 -7.17
N ALA A 114 7.39 -19.06 -8.26
CA ALA A 114 7.68 -20.39 -8.81
C ALA A 114 9.14 -20.59 -9.28
N THR A 115 9.99 -19.56 -9.17
CA THR A 115 11.36 -19.52 -9.69
C THR A 115 12.43 -19.35 -8.62
N TRP A 116 12.15 -19.69 -7.36
CA TRP A 116 13.15 -19.73 -6.28
C TRP A 116 13.50 -21.17 -5.88
#